data_AF-A0A7J5TRP6-F1
#
_entry.id   AF-A0A7J5TRP6-F1
#
_cell.length_a   1.000
_cell.length_b   1.000
_cell.length_c   1.000
_cell.angle_alpha   90.00
_cell.angle_beta   90.00
_cell.angle_gamma   90.00
#
_symmetry.space_group_name_H-M   'P 1'
#
loop_
_entity.id
_entity.type
_entity.pdbx_description
1 polymer ?
#
loop_
_entity_poly.entity_id
_entity_poly.type
_entity_poly.pdbx_seq_one_letter_code
_entity_poly.pdbx_strand_id
1 'polypeptide(L)'
;MRVYQLAKEQNTLLVNCQMLAVTGVCFVSPIVHTNLFVGFGALVYNLMGYAPVRITHYTLLGCFPKHWMYVVSFFAQVAFTLTLAGAGFALSRKGHSEKKVTWLLVGAFLLYPIANRLFWYMNARVRGQDMLWFMNYKADFDQKPVPLFGNFYNFRFGEFCINMLVSAALYALAYWVITRYWPSLFRLQMLTVGALACIGGWVFWHMLLGPILY
;
A
#
# COMPACT_ATOMS: atom_id res chain seq x y z
N MET A 1 45.81 -12.47 -13.26
CA MET A 1 44.59 -12.33 -14.10
C MET A 1 43.40 -13.15 -13.61
N ARG A 2 43.54 -14.45 -13.26
CA ARG A 2 42.42 -15.30 -12.78
C ARG A 2 41.67 -14.78 -11.54
N VAL A 3 42.38 -14.24 -10.55
CA VAL A 3 41.78 -13.71 -9.31
C VAL A 3 40.87 -12.50 -9.57
N TYR A 4 41.24 -11.65 -10.54
CA TYR A 4 40.43 -10.51 -10.95
C TYR A 4 39.16 -10.93 -11.71
N GLN A 5 39.22 -12.01 -12.50
CA GLN A 5 38.04 -12.55 -13.18
C GLN A 5 37.07 -13.20 -12.18
N LEU A 6 37.58 -13.99 -11.22
CA LEU A 6 36.75 -14.60 -10.17
C LEU A 6 36.08 -13.56 -9.27
N ALA A 7 36.81 -12.50 -8.88
CA ALA A 7 36.23 -11.40 -8.12
C ALA A 7 35.16 -10.64 -8.91
N LYS A 8 35.38 -10.44 -10.22
CA LYS A 8 34.40 -9.80 -11.11
C LYS A 8 33.14 -10.66 -11.28
N GLU A 9 33.28 -11.98 -11.44
CA GLU A 9 32.16 -12.92 -11.55
C GLU A 9 31.35 -13.00 -10.26
N GLN A 10 32.00 -13.10 -9.09
CA GLN A 10 31.31 -13.07 -7.80
C GLN A 10 30.54 -11.76 -7.58
N ASN A 11 31.14 -10.61 -7.93
CA ASN A 11 30.48 -9.31 -7.78
C ASN A 11 29.28 -9.16 -8.72
N THR A 12 29.39 -9.71 -9.94
CA THR A 12 28.29 -9.72 -10.92
C THR A 12 27.13 -10.59 -10.44
N LEU A 13 27.42 -11.77 -9.90
CA LEU A 13 26.41 -12.69 -9.38
C LEU A 13 25.67 -12.10 -8.17
N LEU A 14 26.39 -11.43 -7.28
CA LEU A 14 25.81 -10.72 -6.13
C LEU A 14 24.84 -9.63 -6.61
N VAL A 15 25.24 -8.79 -7.57
CA VAL A 15 24.40 -7.70 -8.10
C VAL A 15 23.13 -8.24 -8.78
N ASN A 16 23.24 -9.37 -9.50
CA ASN A 16 22.09 -10.01 -10.15
C ASN A 16 21.10 -10.59 -9.13
N CYS A 17 21.58 -11.27 -8.09
CA CYS A 17 20.71 -11.77 -7.01
C CYS A 17 20.01 -10.63 -6.27
N GLN A 18 20.69 -9.51 -6.04
CA GLN A 18 20.11 -8.31 -5.42
C GLN A 18 19.02 -7.68 -6.28
N MET A 19 19.26 -7.55 -7.58
CA MET A 19 18.29 -7.02 -8.52
C MET A 19 17.04 -7.91 -8.60
N LEU A 20 17.21 -9.23 -8.71
CA LEU A 20 16.10 -10.20 -8.68
C LEU A 20 15.26 -10.09 -7.41
N ALA A 21 15.90 -9.93 -6.25
CA ALA A 21 15.20 -9.78 -4.98
C ALA A 21 14.37 -8.49 -4.93
N VAL A 22 14.95 -7.36 -5.38
CA VAL A 22 14.23 -6.08 -5.50
C VAL A 22 13.04 -6.20 -6.44
N THR A 23 13.24 -6.76 -7.64
CA THR A 23 12.18 -6.98 -8.64
C THR A 23 11.07 -7.86 -8.09
N GLY A 24 11.40 -8.99 -7.47
CA GLY A 24 10.43 -9.94 -6.92
C GLY A 24 9.59 -9.34 -5.79
N VAL A 25 10.24 -8.65 -4.84
CA VAL A 25 9.55 -7.96 -3.75
C VAL A 25 8.59 -6.91 -4.30
N CYS A 26 9.07 -6.07 -5.22
CA CYS A 26 8.28 -5.03 -5.86
C CYS A 26 7.09 -5.58 -6.67
N PHE A 27 7.30 -6.67 -7.40
CA PHE A 27 6.26 -7.29 -8.24
C PHE A 27 5.14 -7.95 -7.40
N VAL A 28 5.48 -8.57 -6.28
CA VAL A 28 4.52 -9.27 -5.39
C VAL A 28 3.84 -8.33 -4.39
N SER A 29 4.48 -7.20 -4.07
CA SER A 29 3.96 -6.24 -3.09
C SER A 29 2.53 -5.74 -3.34
N PRO A 30 2.10 -5.41 -4.59
CA PRO A 30 0.72 -5.01 -4.87
C PRO A 30 -0.34 -6.01 -4.39
N ILE A 31 -0.17 -7.29 -4.70
CA ILE A 31 -1.17 -8.32 -4.39
C ILE A 31 -1.18 -8.65 -2.90
N VAL A 32 -0.01 -8.72 -2.26
CA VAL A 32 0.05 -9.02 -0.82
C VAL A 32 -0.56 -7.87 -0.02
N HIS A 33 -0.23 -6.63 -0.34
CA HIS A 33 -0.80 -5.48 0.38
C HIS A 33 -2.30 -5.35 0.14
N THR A 34 -2.78 -5.58 -1.09
CA THR A 34 -4.22 -5.56 -1.36
C THR A 34 -4.96 -6.61 -0.51
N ASN A 35 -4.47 -7.85 -0.48
CA ASN A 35 -5.07 -8.90 0.36
C ASN A 35 -4.96 -8.59 1.86
N LEU A 36 -3.86 -8.00 2.30
CA LEU A 36 -3.66 -7.60 3.69
C LEU A 36 -4.68 -6.52 4.11
N PHE A 37 -4.91 -5.50 3.27
CA PHE A 37 -5.91 -4.47 3.54
C PHE A 37 -7.34 -5.00 3.49
N VAL A 38 -7.65 -5.89 2.55
CA VAL A 38 -8.97 -6.54 2.46
C VAL A 38 -9.22 -7.40 3.70
N GLY A 39 -8.26 -8.24 4.09
CA GLY A 39 -8.34 -9.08 5.27
C GLY A 39 -8.42 -8.27 6.57
N PHE A 40 -7.66 -7.18 6.69
CA PHE A 40 -7.76 -6.28 7.82
C PHE A 40 -9.12 -5.58 7.88
N GLY A 41 -9.64 -5.10 6.74
CA GLY A 41 -10.99 -4.55 6.65
C GLY A 41 -12.05 -5.55 7.13
N ALA A 42 -11.96 -6.81 6.67
CA ALA A 42 -12.82 -7.90 7.11
C ALA A 42 -12.78 -8.11 8.62
N LEU A 43 -11.58 -8.12 9.21
CA LEU A 43 -11.39 -8.26 10.65
C LEU A 43 -12.08 -7.11 11.41
N VAL A 44 -11.88 -5.86 10.97
CA VAL A 44 -12.50 -4.69 11.63
C VAL A 44 -14.02 -4.76 11.55
N TYR A 45 -14.58 -5.16 10.40
CA TYR A 45 -16.02 -5.35 10.27
C TYR A 45 -16.56 -6.46 11.19
N ASN A 46 -15.87 -7.60 11.28
CA ASN A 46 -16.24 -8.69 12.20
C ASN A 46 -16.20 -8.22 13.67
N LEU A 47 -15.18 -7.44 14.06
CA LEU A 47 -15.08 -6.88 15.42
C LEU A 47 -16.20 -5.89 15.75
N MET A 48 -16.75 -5.21 14.75
CA MET A 48 -17.93 -4.35 14.90
C MET A 48 -19.25 -5.13 14.91
N GLY A 49 -19.22 -6.46 14.98
CA GLY A 49 -20.40 -7.32 15.01
C GLY A 49 -21.02 -7.57 13.63
N TYR A 50 -20.27 -7.37 12.55
CA TYR A 50 -20.75 -7.54 11.18
C TYR A 50 -20.05 -8.69 10.47
N ALA A 51 -20.80 -9.74 10.15
CA ALA A 51 -20.33 -10.88 9.36
C ALA A 51 -20.84 -10.77 7.92
N PRO A 52 -20.03 -10.28 6.96
CA PRO A 52 -20.40 -10.34 5.55
C PRO A 52 -20.45 -11.81 5.11
N VAL A 53 -21.52 -12.20 4.39
CA VAL A 53 -21.66 -13.58 3.87
C VAL A 53 -20.60 -13.87 2.80
N ARG A 54 -20.17 -12.84 2.05
CA ARG A 54 -18.97 -12.83 1.19
C ARG A 54 -18.39 -11.41 1.08
N ILE A 55 -17.07 -11.27 1.17
CA ILE A 55 -16.35 -10.03 0.82
C ILE A 55 -15.74 -10.24 -0.57
N THR A 56 -16.42 -9.77 -1.61
CA THR A 56 -15.85 -9.70 -2.95
C THR A 56 -15.07 -8.39 -3.11
N HIS A 57 -14.09 -8.35 -4.03
CA HIS A 57 -13.33 -7.13 -4.37
C HIS A 57 -14.22 -5.94 -4.78
N TYR A 58 -15.45 -6.27 -5.19
CA TYR A 58 -16.53 -5.36 -5.55
C TYR A 58 -17.75 -5.75 -4.71
N THR A 59 -18.24 -4.84 -3.87
CA THR A 59 -19.48 -4.95 -3.06
C THR A 59 -19.47 -5.89 -1.85
N LEU A 60 -19.78 -5.32 -0.68
CA LEU A 60 -20.13 -6.05 0.55
C LEU A 60 -21.58 -6.56 0.40
N LEU A 61 -21.78 -7.87 0.26
CA LEU A 61 -23.09 -8.50 0.35
C LEU A 61 -23.34 -8.96 1.80
N GLY A 62 -24.05 -8.12 2.52
CA GLY A 62 -24.54 -8.27 3.90
C GLY A 62 -25.13 -6.91 4.34
N CYS A 63 -25.86 -6.84 5.45
CA CYS A 63 -26.55 -5.61 5.89
C CYS A 63 -25.74 -4.31 5.68
N PHE A 64 -26.35 -3.28 5.09
CA PHE A 64 -25.65 -2.02 4.78
C PHE A 64 -24.94 -1.48 6.03
N PRO A 65 -23.60 -1.35 6.03
CA PRO A 65 -22.87 -0.84 7.18
C PRO A 65 -23.39 0.56 7.50
N LYS A 66 -23.71 0.79 8.78
CA LYS A 66 -24.14 2.11 9.25
C LYS A 66 -23.02 3.11 8.98
N HIS A 67 -23.37 4.37 8.73
CA HIS A 67 -22.40 5.41 8.35
C HIS A 67 -21.23 5.55 9.33
N TRP A 68 -21.46 5.37 10.64
CA TRP A 68 -20.40 5.38 11.65
C TRP A 68 -19.37 4.25 11.49
N MET A 69 -19.75 3.11 10.92
CA MET A 69 -18.84 1.97 10.69
C MET A 69 -17.80 2.29 9.62
N TYR A 70 -18.16 3.11 8.62
CA TYR A 70 -17.19 3.63 7.64
C TYR A 70 -16.16 4.54 8.30
N VAL A 71 -16.57 5.35 9.26
CA VAL A 71 -15.66 6.22 10.03
C VAL A 71 -14.66 5.38 10.81
N VAL A 72 -15.13 4.38 11.56
CA VAL A 72 -14.27 3.49 12.35
C VAL A 72 -13.33 2.69 11.45
N SER A 73 -13.84 2.12 10.35
CA SER A 73 -13.03 1.37 9.38
C SER A 73 -11.94 2.25 8.76
N PHE A 74 -12.27 3.50 8.41
CA PHE A 74 -11.30 4.45 7.87
C PHE A 74 -10.14 4.71 8.84
N PHE A 75 -10.44 5.08 10.10
CA PHE A 75 -9.40 5.36 11.09
C PHE A 75 -8.59 4.11 11.45
N ALA A 76 -9.22 2.94 11.52
CA ALA A 76 -8.51 1.67 11.71
C ALA A 76 -7.51 1.39 10.58
N GLN A 77 -7.91 1.62 9.32
CA GLN A 77 -7.01 1.47 8.16
C GLN A 77 -5.88 2.50 8.16
N VAL A 78 -6.14 3.75 8.58
CA VAL A 78 -5.10 4.76 8.75
C VAL A 78 -4.10 4.30 9.81
N ALA A 79 -4.57 3.87 10.98
CA ALA A 79 -3.71 3.38 12.05
C ALA A 79 -2.86 2.18 11.60
N PHE A 80 -3.48 1.19 10.95
CA PHE A 80 -2.79 0.04 10.38
C PHE A 80 -1.69 0.43 9.39
N THR A 81 -1.99 1.38 8.49
CA THR A 81 -1.00 1.89 7.53
C THR A 81 0.18 2.57 8.22
N LEU A 82 -0.08 3.37 9.26
CA LEU A 82 0.95 4.03 10.05
C LEU A 82 1.80 3.01 10.83
N THR A 83 1.18 1.95 11.37
CA THR A 83 1.91 0.86 12.03
C THR A 83 2.85 0.14 11.07
N LEU A 84 2.40 -0.19 9.86
CA LEU A 84 3.24 -0.81 8.83
C LEU A 84 4.40 0.12 8.44
N ALA A 85 4.13 1.42 8.26
CA ALA A 85 5.16 2.40 7.95
C ALA A 85 6.20 2.55 9.08
N GLY A 86 5.74 2.58 10.34
CA GLY A 86 6.62 2.60 11.51
C GLY A 86 7.50 1.35 11.61
N ALA A 87 6.94 0.16 11.35
CA ALA A 87 7.68 -1.09 11.28
C ALA A 87 8.70 -1.09 10.12
N GLY A 88 8.29 -0.62 8.94
CA GLY A 88 9.17 -0.49 7.77
C GLY A 88 10.35 0.44 8.01
N PHE A 89 10.14 1.56 8.69
CA PHE A 89 11.19 2.46 9.14
C PHE A 89 12.16 1.76 10.12
N ALA A 90 11.64 1.12 11.17
CA ALA A 90 12.45 0.45 12.19
C ALA A 90 13.32 -0.67 11.58
N LEU A 91 12.75 -1.48 10.69
CA LEU A 91 13.47 -2.55 10.00
C LEU A 91 14.51 -2.01 9.01
N SER A 92 14.20 -0.92 8.29
CA SER A 92 15.18 -0.28 7.39
C SER A 92 16.39 0.27 8.18
N ARG A 93 16.14 0.90 9.33
CA ARG A 93 17.21 1.38 10.23
C ARG A 93 18.04 0.22 10.78
N LYS A 94 17.40 -0.87 11.21
CA LYS A 94 18.06 -2.08 11.70
C LYS A 94 18.91 -2.73 10.60
N GLY A 95 18.38 -2.84 9.38
CA GLY A 95 19.10 -3.39 8.23
C GLY A 95 20.35 -2.61 7.87
N HIS A 96 20.31 -1.28 7.99
CA HIS A 96 21.48 -0.43 7.83
C HIS A 96 22.53 -0.69 8.92
N SER A 97 22.12 -0.71 10.20
CA SER A 97 23.02 -0.94 11.32
C SER A 97 23.68 -2.30 11.28
N GLU A 98 22.94 -3.34 10.90
CA GLU A 98 23.45 -4.72 10.82
C GLU A 98 24.07 -5.06 9.47
N LYS A 99 24.07 -4.13 8.50
CA LYS A 99 24.48 -4.36 7.11
C LYS A 99 23.78 -5.57 6.46
N LYS A 100 22.53 -5.83 6.83
CA LYS A 100 21.71 -6.95 6.33
C LYS A 100 20.69 -6.45 5.32
N VAL A 101 20.90 -6.85 4.07
CA VAL A 101 20.04 -6.53 2.93
C VAL A 101 18.61 -7.05 3.13
N THR A 102 18.42 -8.20 3.76
CA THR A 102 17.10 -8.80 4.01
C THR A 102 16.20 -7.87 4.82
N TRP A 103 16.71 -7.25 5.88
CA TRP A 103 15.95 -6.28 6.68
C TRP A 103 15.61 -5.00 5.91
N LEU A 104 16.49 -4.56 5.00
CA LEU A 104 16.21 -3.44 4.11
C LEU A 104 15.06 -3.80 3.16
N LEU A 105 15.10 -4.97 2.52
CA LEU A 105 14.05 -5.43 1.61
C LEU A 105 12.69 -5.59 2.30
N VAL A 106 12.66 -6.17 3.51
CA VAL A 106 11.44 -6.25 4.32
C VAL A 106 10.96 -4.86 4.73
N GLY A 107 11.88 -3.96 5.07
CA GLY A 107 11.57 -2.55 5.35
C GLY A 107 10.91 -1.84 4.16
N ALA A 108 11.45 -2.00 2.94
CA ALA A 108 10.83 -1.47 1.72
C ALA A 108 9.48 -2.10 1.41
N PHE A 109 9.35 -3.41 1.61
CA PHE A 109 8.08 -4.11 1.44
C PHE A 109 7.00 -3.51 2.35
N LEU A 110 7.29 -3.30 3.63
CA LEU A 110 6.35 -2.71 4.59
C LEU A 110 6.08 -1.21 4.35
N LEU A 111 6.95 -0.53 3.59
CA LEU A 111 6.74 0.84 3.12
C LEU A 111 5.98 0.89 1.77
N TYR A 112 5.78 -0.24 1.09
CA TYR A 112 4.98 -0.32 -0.13
C TYR A 112 3.47 0.02 -0.02
N PRO A 113 2.75 -0.28 1.09
CA PRO A 113 1.31 0.03 1.19
C PRO A 113 1.02 1.53 1.07
N ILE A 114 2.04 2.37 1.29
CA ILE A 114 2.05 3.81 1.04
C ILE A 114 1.76 4.12 -0.44
N ALA A 115 2.38 3.38 -1.35
CA ALA A 115 2.15 3.51 -2.78
C ALA A 115 0.78 2.94 -3.18
N ASN A 116 0.40 1.79 -2.61
CA ASN A 116 -0.87 1.13 -2.93
C ASN A 116 -2.09 2.00 -2.57
N ARG A 117 -2.06 2.75 -1.46
CA ARG A 117 -3.14 3.68 -1.09
C ARG A 117 -3.35 4.79 -2.13
N LEU A 118 -2.27 5.37 -2.63
CA LEU A 118 -2.32 6.45 -3.63
C LEU A 118 -2.81 5.91 -4.97
N PHE A 119 -2.35 4.71 -5.36
CA PHE A 119 -2.89 3.99 -6.52
C PHE A 119 -4.37 3.65 -6.37
N TRP A 120 -4.87 3.33 -5.17
CA TRP A 120 -6.29 3.08 -4.93
C TRP A 120 -7.17 4.32 -5.18
N TYR A 121 -6.71 5.50 -4.74
CA TYR A 121 -7.39 6.77 -5.02
C TYR A 121 -7.31 7.18 -6.49
N MET A 122 -6.15 6.99 -7.14
CA MET A 122 -6.01 7.22 -8.58
C MET A 122 -6.82 6.20 -9.42
N ASN A 123 -7.06 4.99 -8.90
CA ASN A 123 -7.86 3.93 -9.53
C ASN A 123 -9.36 4.02 -9.30
N ALA A 124 -9.88 5.11 -8.70
CA ALA A 124 -11.31 5.37 -8.74
C ALA A 124 -11.84 5.24 -10.20
N ARG A 125 -11.05 5.71 -11.19
CA ARG A 125 -11.36 5.59 -12.63
C ARG A 125 -11.52 4.15 -13.14
N VAL A 126 -10.75 3.19 -12.63
CA VAL A 126 -10.84 1.77 -13.05
C VAL A 126 -12.11 1.11 -12.52
N ARG A 127 -12.70 1.66 -11.45
CA ARG A 127 -14.01 1.24 -10.91
C ARG A 127 -15.17 2.08 -11.44
N GLY A 128 -14.94 2.92 -12.44
CA GLY A 128 -15.95 3.84 -12.97
C GLY A 128 -16.35 4.97 -12.01
N GLN A 129 -15.54 5.28 -11.00
CA GLN A 129 -15.80 6.34 -10.03
C GLN A 129 -14.80 7.49 -10.22
N ASP A 130 -15.28 8.73 -10.18
CA ASP A 130 -14.36 9.88 -10.18
C ASP A 130 -13.55 9.94 -8.86
N MET A 131 -12.34 10.51 -8.88
CA MET A 131 -11.56 10.75 -7.66
C MET A 131 -12.33 11.59 -6.62
N LEU A 132 -13.27 12.41 -7.10
CA LEU A 132 -14.17 13.24 -6.31
C LEU A 132 -15.61 12.73 -6.39
N TRP A 133 -15.82 11.41 -6.56
CA TRP A 133 -17.15 10.82 -6.74
C TRP A 133 -18.15 11.23 -5.67
N PHE A 134 -17.70 11.48 -4.44
CA PHE A 134 -18.55 11.90 -3.32
C PHE A 134 -19.19 13.27 -3.54
N MET A 135 -18.65 14.12 -4.42
CA MET A 135 -19.28 15.38 -4.82
C MET A 135 -20.57 15.15 -5.61
N ASN A 136 -20.62 14.09 -6.42
CA ASN A 136 -21.81 13.76 -7.22
C ASN A 136 -22.99 13.27 -6.36
N TYR A 137 -22.74 12.87 -5.11
CA TYR A 137 -23.75 12.39 -4.15
C TYR A 137 -23.94 13.34 -2.96
N LYS A 138 -23.63 14.63 -3.14
CA LYS A 138 -23.67 15.61 -2.05
C LYS A 138 -25.02 15.62 -1.32
N ALA A 139 -26.12 15.74 -2.07
CA ALA A 139 -27.48 15.81 -1.50
C ALA A 139 -27.81 14.58 -0.64
N ASP A 140 -27.45 13.39 -1.10
CA ASP A 140 -27.70 12.13 -0.39
C ASP A 140 -26.83 11.99 0.86
N PHE A 141 -25.62 12.52 0.84
CA PHE A 141 -24.65 12.43 1.93
C PHE A 141 -24.85 13.48 3.02
N ASP A 142 -25.38 14.65 2.66
CA ASP A 142 -25.71 15.69 3.62
C ASP A 142 -26.85 15.26 4.56
N GLN A 143 -27.77 14.40 4.09
CA GLN A 143 -28.89 13.87 4.88
C GLN A 143 -28.50 12.77 5.89
N LYS A 144 -27.27 12.27 5.81
CA LYS A 144 -26.80 11.12 6.60
C LYS A 144 -25.98 11.63 7.80
N PRO A 145 -26.53 11.65 9.02
CA PRO A 145 -25.83 12.19 10.18
C PRO A 145 -24.65 11.30 10.58
N VAL A 146 -23.53 11.95 10.93
CA VAL A 146 -22.32 11.28 11.41
C VAL A 146 -21.80 12.02 12.64
N PRO A 147 -21.65 11.35 13.79
CA PRO A 147 -21.03 11.97 14.97
C PRO A 147 -19.64 12.54 14.64
N LEU A 148 -19.30 13.69 15.24
CA LEU A 148 -18.05 14.47 15.03
C LEU A 148 -17.92 15.20 13.68
N PHE A 149 -18.53 14.71 12.60
CA PHE A 149 -18.44 15.33 11.27
C PHE A 149 -19.73 16.07 10.84
N GLY A 150 -20.79 15.96 11.64
CA GLY A 150 -22.12 16.48 11.34
C GLY A 150 -22.86 15.58 10.37
N ASN A 151 -22.32 15.42 9.15
CA ASN A 151 -22.89 14.59 8.11
C ASN A 151 -21.86 13.74 7.37
N PHE A 152 -22.34 12.79 6.57
CA PHE A 152 -21.51 11.86 5.83
C PHE A 152 -20.72 12.55 4.72
N TYR A 153 -21.23 13.64 4.14
CA TYR A 153 -20.51 14.41 3.12
C TYR A 153 -19.21 15.02 3.68
N ASN A 154 -19.30 15.70 4.82
CA ASN A 154 -18.17 16.29 5.53
C ASN A 154 -17.15 15.22 5.93
N PHE A 155 -17.63 14.04 6.37
CA PHE A 155 -16.75 12.91 6.63
C PHE A 155 -16.01 12.46 5.36
N ARG A 156 -16.70 12.26 4.22
CA ARG A 156 -16.06 11.84 2.95
C ARG A 156 -15.05 12.86 2.43
N PHE A 157 -15.35 14.16 2.59
CA PHE A 157 -14.42 15.23 2.26
C PHE A 157 -13.20 15.22 3.19
N GLY A 158 -13.40 15.11 4.50
CA GLY A 158 -12.33 14.99 5.49
C GLY A 158 -11.45 13.75 5.25
N GLU A 159 -12.07 12.61 4.96
CA GLU A 159 -11.40 11.37 4.55
C GLU A 159 -10.51 11.61 3.33
N PHE A 160 -11.01 12.26 2.27
CA PHE A 160 -10.21 12.59 1.09
C PHE A 160 -8.97 13.42 1.47
N CYS A 161 -9.15 14.50 2.24
CA CYS A 161 -8.06 15.37 2.68
C CYS A 161 -7.02 14.61 3.53
N ILE A 162 -7.47 13.84 4.53
CA ILE A 162 -6.59 13.04 5.40
C ILE A 162 -5.81 12.02 4.57
N ASN A 163 -6.45 11.34 3.61
CA ASN A 163 -5.75 10.38 2.77
C ASN A 163 -4.68 11.04 1.90
N MET A 164 -4.94 12.21 1.34
CA MET A 164 -3.94 12.95 0.56
C MET A 164 -2.74 13.36 1.44
N LEU A 165 -3.01 13.93 2.63
CA LEU A 165 -1.97 14.34 3.57
C LEU A 165 -1.13 13.17 4.08
N VAL A 166 -1.80 12.10 4.53
CA VAL A 166 -1.14 10.88 5.03
C VAL A 166 -0.32 10.24 3.92
N SER A 167 -0.86 10.15 2.70
CA SER A 167 -0.10 9.60 1.57
C SER A 167 1.13 10.44 1.25
N ALA A 168 1.00 11.77 1.15
CA ALA A 168 2.13 12.66 0.89
C ALA A 168 3.23 12.54 1.98
N ALA A 169 2.84 12.55 3.26
CA ALA A 169 3.76 12.39 4.39
C ALA A 169 4.48 11.03 4.35
N LEU A 170 3.76 9.96 4.02
CA LEU A 170 4.32 8.63 3.94
C LEU A 170 5.25 8.46 2.73
N TYR A 171 4.96 9.09 1.58
CA TYR A 171 5.87 9.10 0.44
C TYR A 171 7.18 9.83 0.75
N ALA A 172 7.09 10.99 1.41
CA ALA A 172 8.25 11.73 1.88
C ALA A 172 9.09 10.88 2.85
N LEU A 173 8.43 10.16 3.77
CA LEU A 173 9.09 9.23 4.69
C LEU A 173 9.79 8.09 3.93
N ALA A 174 9.11 7.42 3.00
CA ALA A 174 9.67 6.32 2.24
C ALA A 174 10.90 6.76 1.42
N TYR A 175 10.80 7.90 0.75
CA TYR A 175 11.92 8.49 0.01
C TYR A 175 13.10 8.82 0.93
N TRP A 176 12.84 9.42 2.10
CA TRP A 176 13.86 9.74 3.08
C TRP A 176 14.54 8.48 3.65
N VAL A 177 13.76 7.42 3.93
CA VAL A 177 14.30 6.14 4.42
C VAL A 177 15.21 5.49 3.39
N ILE A 178 14.76 5.42 2.14
CA ILE A 178 15.54 4.85 1.04
C ILE A 178 16.83 5.66 0.85
N THR A 179 16.74 6.98 0.79
CA THR A 179 17.92 7.83 0.55
C THR A 179 18.93 7.82 1.70
N ARG A 180 18.48 7.64 2.94
CA ARG A 180 19.32 7.71 4.14
C ARG A 180 19.93 6.38 4.57
N TYR A 181 19.19 5.28 4.48
CA TYR A 181 19.61 4.00 5.04
C TYR A 181 20.12 3.01 3.98
N TRP A 182 19.80 3.22 2.70
CA TRP A 182 20.11 2.24 1.68
C TRP A 182 21.45 2.53 0.98
N PRO A 183 22.22 1.48 0.64
CA PRO A 183 23.39 1.63 -0.21
C PRO A 183 23.02 2.25 -1.57
N SER A 184 23.95 3.03 -2.15
CA SER A 184 23.71 3.80 -3.39
C SER A 184 23.26 2.93 -4.57
N LEU A 185 23.85 1.74 -4.75
CA LEU A 185 23.50 0.80 -5.81
C LEU A 185 22.08 0.25 -5.63
N PHE A 186 21.72 -0.13 -4.40
CA PHE A 186 20.39 -0.63 -4.06
C PHE A 186 19.30 0.42 -4.25
N ARG A 187 19.60 1.67 -3.86
CA ARG A 187 18.72 2.80 -4.11
C ARG A 187 18.42 2.97 -5.60
N LEU A 188 19.45 2.89 -6.45
CA LEU A 188 19.29 3.01 -7.90
C LEU A 188 18.42 1.88 -8.46
N GLN A 189 18.68 0.64 -8.04
CA GLN A 189 17.90 -0.53 -8.46
C GLN A 189 16.43 -0.43 -8.03
N MET A 190 16.16 -0.01 -6.79
CA MET A 190 14.81 0.17 -6.27
C MET A 190 14.05 1.27 -7.02
N LEU A 191 14.71 2.41 -7.30
CA LEU A 191 14.09 3.55 -7.97
C LEU A 191 13.85 3.32 -9.47
N THR A 192 14.61 2.45 -10.12
CA THR A 192 14.48 2.15 -11.55
C THR A 192 13.72 0.85 -11.79
N VAL A 193 14.40 -0.29 -11.65
CA VAL A 193 13.85 -1.63 -11.89
C VAL A 193 12.74 -1.97 -10.91
N GLY A 194 12.90 -1.61 -9.64
CA GLY A 194 11.88 -1.81 -8.61
C GLY A 194 10.58 -1.09 -8.95
N ALA A 195 10.64 0.19 -9.32
CA ALA A 195 9.47 0.97 -9.70
C ALA A 195 8.72 0.36 -10.90
N LEU A 196 9.44 -0.06 -11.94
CA LEU A 196 8.85 -0.75 -13.10
C LEU A 196 8.21 -2.09 -12.70
N ALA A 197 8.85 -2.85 -11.82
CA ALA A 197 8.33 -4.11 -11.33
C ALA A 197 7.06 -3.93 -10.48
N CYS A 198 6.96 -2.86 -9.68
CA CYS A 198 5.75 -2.50 -8.95
C CYS A 198 4.57 -2.23 -9.89
N ILE A 199 4.82 -1.45 -10.95
CA ILE A 199 3.79 -1.13 -11.97
C ILE A 199 3.39 -2.40 -12.72
N GLY A 200 4.37 -3.18 -13.20
CA GLY A 200 4.13 -4.42 -13.92
C GLY A 200 3.39 -5.46 -13.07
N GLY A 201 3.78 -5.60 -11.81
CA GLY A 201 3.08 -6.46 -10.84
C GLY A 201 1.65 -6.00 -10.63
N TRP A 202 1.42 -4.70 -10.44
CA TRP A 202 0.07 -4.17 -10.28
C TRP A 202 -0.82 -4.49 -11.49
N VAL A 203 -0.34 -4.22 -12.72
CA VAL A 203 -1.06 -4.55 -13.95
C VAL A 203 -1.34 -6.05 -14.04
N PHE A 204 -0.31 -6.87 -13.78
CA PHE A 204 -0.44 -8.33 -13.85
C PHE A 204 -1.48 -8.87 -12.86
N TRP A 205 -1.39 -8.49 -11.58
CA TRP A 205 -2.27 -9.01 -10.55
C TRP A 205 -3.69 -8.46 -10.62
N HIS A 206 -3.89 -7.20 -11.00
CA HIS A 206 -5.21 -6.56 -10.96
C HIS A 206 -5.92 -6.50 -12.31
N MET A 207 -5.20 -6.34 -13.42
CA MET A 207 -5.81 -6.22 -14.75
C MET A 207 -5.82 -7.55 -15.52
N LEU A 208 -4.78 -8.37 -15.40
CA LEU A 208 -4.68 -9.64 -16.14
C LEU A 208 -5.26 -10.81 -15.33
N LEU A 209 -4.72 -11.05 -14.13
CA LEU A 209 -5.15 -12.16 -13.27
C LEU A 209 -6.37 -11.83 -12.41
N GLY A 210 -6.56 -10.56 -12.06
CA GLY A 210 -7.67 -10.10 -11.24
C GLY A 210 -9.03 -10.60 -11.75
N PRO A 211 -9.37 -10.39 -13.03
CA PRO A 211 -10.64 -10.87 -13.60
C PRO A 211 -10.80 -12.39 -13.68
N ILE A 212 -9.71 -13.16 -13.53
CA ILE A 212 -9.72 -14.64 -13.60
C ILE A 212 -9.82 -15.26 -12.21
N LEU A 213 -9.21 -14.62 -11.22
CA LEU A 213 -9.15 -15.10 -9.83
C LEU A 213 -10.36 -14.69 -8.98
N TYR A 214 -11.14 -13.71 -9.43
CA TYR A 214 -12.26 -13.09 -8.69
C TYR A 214 -13.50 -12.93 -9.57
#